data_AF-A0A133UGY3-F1
#
_entry.id   AF-A0A133UGY3-F1
#
_cell.length_a   1.000
_cell.length_b   1.000
_cell.length_c   1.000
_cell.angle_alpha   90.00
_cell.angle_beta   90.00
_cell.angle_gamma   90.00
#
_symmetry.space_group_name_H-M   'P 1'
#
loop_
_entity.id
_entity.type
_entity.pdbx_description
1 polymer ?
#
loop_
_entity_poly.entity_id
_entity_poly.type
_entity_poly.pdbx_seq_one_letter_code
_entity_poly.pdbx_strand_id
1 'polypeptide(L)'
;MWRALKVIGEGKNMGRKKIAGKLGLGEGSTRTILDQLKDMGLAESTPAGHSLTEAGRKKMEEKSKRLLSLEAGDLTVGEKDVMTLVQQAGSKVHLGVRQRDEAIKAGAQGATVLIFRDGELQLPGVAREIDEKVASIIESEMEPFDEDVIIIGSGETEKEAERAALAAAKSLEA
;
A
#
# COMPACT_ATOMS: atom_id res chain seq x y z
N MET A 1 -5.59 -13.87 -1.30
CA MET A 1 -4.65 -14.01 -2.43
C MET A 1 -3.66 -12.84 -2.52
N TRP A 2 -4.12 -11.58 -2.50
CA TRP A 2 -3.25 -10.40 -2.61
C TRP A 2 -2.11 -10.36 -1.57
N ARG A 3 -2.41 -10.60 -0.29
CA ARG A 3 -1.40 -10.69 0.78
C ARG A 3 -0.30 -11.72 0.47
N ALA A 4 -0.66 -12.85 -0.13
CA ALA A 4 0.31 -13.88 -0.52
C ALA A 4 1.21 -13.43 -1.67
N LEU A 5 0.64 -12.72 -2.66
CA LEU A 5 1.43 -12.11 -3.73
C LEU A 5 2.46 -11.13 -3.18
N LYS A 6 2.06 -10.25 -2.24
CA LYS A 6 2.97 -9.33 -1.54
C LYS A 6 4.08 -10.06 -0.79
N VAL A 7 3.73 -11.03 0.06
CA VAL A 7 4.71 -11.81 0.84
C VAL A 7 5.72 -12.52 -0.06
N ILE A 8 5.30 -13.05 -1.21
CA ILE A 8 6.22 -13.66 -2.17
C ILE A 8 7.11 -12.60 -2.83
N GLY A 9 6.58 -11.41 -3.10
CA GLY A 9 7.29 -10.29 -3.72
C GLY A 9 8.40 -9.66 -2.87
N GLU A 10 8.38 -9.83 -1.56
CA GLU A 10 9.41 -9.30 -0.65
C GLU A 10 10.81 -9.90 -0.86
N GLY A 11 10.92 -11.05 -1.51
CA GLY A 11 12.19 -11.76 -1.68
C GLY A 11 12.30 -12.52 -2.98
N LYS A 12 13.54 -12.74 -3.45
CA LYS A 12 13.78 -13.42 -4.73
C LYS A 12 13.34 -14.88 -4.73
N ASN A 13 13.41 -15.58 -3.59
CA ASN A 13 12.99 -16.97 -3.42
C ASN A 13 12.52 -17.19 -1.98
N MET A 14 11.20 -17.24 -1.76
CA MET A 14 10.58 -17.36 -0.44
C MET A 14 10.23 -18.82 -0.13
N GLY A 15 10.75 -19.36 0.97
CA GLY A 15 10.41 -20.70 1.43
C GLY A 15 8.96 -20.80 1.93
N ARG A 16 8.27 -21.91 1.64
CA ARG A 16 6.86 -22.11 2.01
C ARG A 16 6.55 -21.90 3.49
N LYS A 17 7.43 -22.37 4.40
CA LYS A 17 7.27 -22.16 5.85
C LYS A 17 7.33 -20.67 6.23
N LYS A 18 8.22 -19.90 5.60
CA LYS A 18 8.32 -18.44 5.80
C LYS A 18 7.07 -17.73 5.29
N ILE A 19 6.56 -18.14 4.14
CA ILE A 19 5.30 -17.62 3.56
C ILE A 19 4.12 -17.91 4.49
N ALA A 20 3.99 -19.16 4.97
CA ALA A 20 2.95 -19.58 5.90
C ALA A 20 2.97 -18.73 7.19
N GLY A 21 4.15 -18.54 7.78
CA GLY A 21 4.33 -17.73 8.98
C GLY A 21 3.93 -16.27 8.76
N LYS A 22 4.36 -15.64 7.66
CA LYS A 22 3.99 -14.26 7.34
C LYS A 22 2.51 -14.06 7.01
N LEU A 23 1.87 -15.08 6.45
CA LEU A 23 0.43 -15.03 6.16
C LEU A 23 -0.46 -15.42 7.34
N GLY A 24 0.11 -15.96 8.43
CA GLY A 24 -0.65 -16.54 9.53
C GLY A 24 -1.51 -17.73 9.11
N LEU A 25 -1.07 -18.49 8.10
CA LEU A 25 -1.83 -19.60 7.51
C LEU A 25 -1.21 -20.96 7.84
N GLY A 26 -2.04 -21.99 7.95
CA GLY A 26 -1.60 -23.39 8.03
C GLY A 26 -1.05 -23.92 6.70
N GLU A 27 -0.23 -24.97 6.76
CA GLU A 27 0.49 -25.51 5.59
C GLU A 27 -0.42 -25.87 4.40
N GLY A 28 -1.60 -26.45 4.68
CA GLY A 28 -2.59 -26.80 3.65
C GLY A 28 -3.12 -25.56 2.92
N SER A 29 -3.57 -24.55 3.66
CA SER A 29 -4.06 -23.28 3.10
C SER A 29 -2.97 -22.53 2.33
N THR A 30 -1.74 -22.51 2.86
CA THR A 30 -0.59 -21.92 2.15
C THR A 30 -0.33 -22.64 0.83
N ARG A 31 -0.38 -23.99 0.82
CA ARG A 31 -0.23 -24.77 -0.42
C ARG A 31 -1.33 -24.42 -1.42
N THR A 32 -2.59 -24.39 -1.00
CA THR A 32 -3.72 -24.04 -1.89
C THR A 32 -3.55 -22.65 -2.52
N ILE A 33 -3.19 -21.64 -1.73
CA ILE A 33 -2.98 -20.29 -2.26
C ILE A 33 -1.79 -20.23 -3.22
N LEU A 34 -0.70 -20.93 -2.92
CA LEU A 34 0.47 -20.99 -3.81
C LEU A 34 0.14 -21.72 -5.12
N ASP A 35 -0.66 -22.79 -5.06
CA ASP A 35 -1.14 -23.50 -6.24
C ASP A 35 -2.02 -22.57 -7.11
N GLN A 36 -2.97 -21.86 -6.51
CA GLN A 36 -3.80 -20.87 -7.21
C GLN A 36 -2.97 -19.76 -7.88
N LEU A 37 -1.98 -19.19 -7.18
CA LEU A 37 -1.13 -18.14 -7.75
C LEU A 37 -0.27 -18.63 -8.92
N LYS A 38 0.16 -19.90 -8.89
CA LYS A 38 0.86 -20.51 -10.04
C LYS A 38 -0.08 -20.77 -11.20
N ASP A 39 -1.29 -21.26 -10.93
CA ASP A 39 -2.31 -21.52 -11.96
C ASP A 39 -2.71 -20.22 -12.68
N MET A 40 -2.70 -19.09 -11.95
CA MET A 40 -2.88 -17.75 -12.51
C MET A 40 -1.63 -17.18 -13.20
N GLY A 41 -0.49 -17.87 -13.19
CA GLY A 41 0.77 -17.41 -13.76
C GLY A 41 1.41 -16.23 -13.02
N LEU A 42 1.00 -15.96 -11.77
CA LEU A 42 1.49 -14.83 -10.97
C LEU A 42 2.70 -15.18 -10.09
N ALA A 43 2.85 -16.45 -9.74
CA ALA A 43 3.98 -16.96 -8.98
C ALA A 43 4.54 -18.23 -9.62
N GLU A 44 5.79 -18.54 -9.30
CA GLU A 44 6.46 -19.77 -9.71
C GLU A 44 7.12 -20.45 -8.51
N SER A 45 7.42 -21.75 -8.66
CA SER A 45 8.13 -22.54 -7.66
C SER A 45 9.42 -23.07 -8.26
N THR A 46 10.52 -22.85 -7.56
CA THR A 46 11.83 -23.45 -7.85
C THR A 46 12.30 -24.27 -6.64
N PRO A 47 13.35 -25.10 -6.77
CA PRO A 47 13.98 -25.75 -5.62
C PRO A 47 14.47 -24.77 -4.54
N ALA A 48 14.73 -23.51 -4.91
CA ALA A 48 15.16 -22.45 -3.99
C ALA A 48 13.99 -21.79 -3.24
N GLY A 49 12.75 -21.97 -3.68
CA GLY A 49 11.56 -21.37 -3.06
C GLY A 49 10.54 -20.87 -4.09
N HIS A 50 9.67 -19.95 -3.65
CA HIS A 50 8.65 -19.32 -4.49
C HIS A 50 9.03 -17.89 -4.85
N SER A 51 8.73 -17.48 -6.08
CA SER A 51 9.00 -16.13 -6.59
C SER A 51 7.82 -15.60 -7.40
N LEU A 52 7.74 -14.28 -7.54
CA LEU A 52 6.79 -13.67 -8.48
C LEU A 52 7.33 -13.78 -9.91
N THR A 53 6.43 -14.13 -10.82
CA THR A 53 6.67 -14.00 -12.26
C THR A 53 6.66 -12.51 -12.66
N GLU A 54 7.03 -12.20 -13.90
CA GLU A 54 6.87 -10.85 -14.44
C GLU A 54 5.41 -10.37 -14.39
N ALA A 55 4.46 -11.25 -14.73
CA ALA A 55 3.03 -10.95 -14.62
C ALA A 55 2.61 -10.68 -13.17
N GLY A 56 3.13 -11.45 -12.20
CA GLY A 56 2.92 -11.22 -10.77
C GLY A 56 3.43 -9.85 -10.31
N ARG A 57 4.63 -9.46 -10.73
CA ARG A 57 5.21 -8.14 -10.41
C ARG A 57 4.40 -7.01 -11.04
N LYS A 58 4.05 -7.11 -12.32
CA LYS A 58 3.22 -6.12 -13.00
C LYS A 58 1.86 -5.97 -12.31
N LYS A 59 1.24 -7.07 -11.89
CA LYS A 59 -0.01 -7.04 -11.13
C LYS A 59 0.14 -6.32 -9.79
N MET A 60 1.31 -6.44 -9.15
CA MET A 60 1.59 -5.69 -7.94
C MET A 60 1.70 -4.19 -8.20
N GLU A 61 2.45 -3.80 -9.23
CA GLU A 61 2.63 -2.40 -9.62
C GLU A 61 1.31 -1.72 -10.01
N GLU A 62 0.44 -2.41 -10.75
CA GLU A 62 -0.88 -1.90 -11.14
C GLU A 62 -1.71 -1.50 -9.93
N LYS A 63 -1.65 -2.29 -8.85
CA LYS A 63 -2.40 -1.99 -7.63
C LYS A 63 -1.82 -0.80 -6.84
N SER A 64 -0.49 -0.64 -6.83
CA SER A 64 0.16 0.53 -6.22
C SER A 64 -0.14 1.84 -6.97
N LYS A 65 -0.54 1.77 -8.23
CA LYS A 65 -0.88 2.95 -9.06
C LYS A 65 -2.36 3.32 -8.99
N ARG A 66 -3.17 2.61 -8.20
CA ARG A 66 -4.60 2.86 -8.13
C ARG A 66 -4.87 4.12 -7.32
N LEU A 67 -5.56 5.07 -7.95
CA LEU A 67 -6.09 6.28 -7.33
C LEU A 67 -7.57 6.07 -7.04
N LEU A 68 -8.01 6.39 -5.83
CA LEU A 68 -9.41 6.32 -5.43
C LEU A 68 -9.79 7.56 -4.63
N SER A 69 -10.97 8.10 -4.90
CA SER A 69 -11.52 9.22 -4.15
C SER A 69 -12.09 8.73 -2.82
N LEU A 70 -11.89 9.51 -1.76
CA LEU A 70 -12.47 9.27 -0.44
C LEU A 70 -12.87 10.60 0.20
N GLU A 71 -13.75 10.53 1.19
CA GLU A 71 -14.00 11.67 2.09
C GLU A 71 -13.12 11.47 3.32
N ALA A 72 -11.95 12.12 3.36
CA ALA A 72 -10.97 11.89 4.43
C ALA A 72 -11.26 12.70 5.70
N GLY A 73 -12.23 13.60 5.66
CA GLY A 73 -12.68 14.39 6.81
C GLY A 73 -11.57 15.25 7.40
N ASP A 74 -11.29 15.06 8.69
CA ASP A 74 -10.31 15.85 9.44
C ASP A 74 -8.86 15.34 9.32
N LEU A 75 -8.62 14.37 8.42
CA LEU A 75 -7.28 13.93 8.03
C LEU A 75 -6.63 14.86 7.01
N THR A 76 -7.42 15.65 6.29
CA THR A 76 -6.94 16.50 5.19
C THR A 76 -7.46 17.94 5.35
N VAL A 77 -6.99 18.82 4.47
CA VAL A 77 -7.31 20.25 4.50
C VAL A 77 -8.06 20.73 3.26
N GLY A 78 -8.26 19.85 2.27
CA GLY A 78 -8.88 20.19 0.99
C GLY A 78 -10.34 19.76 0.89
N GLU A 79 -11.00 20.20 -0.19
CA GLU A 79 -12.41 19.82 -0.46
C GLU A 79 -12.52 18.44 -1.12
N LYS A 80 -11.46 18.01 -1.80
CA LYS A 80 -11.37 16.72 -2.50
C LYS A 80 -10.13 15.98 -2.03
N ASP A 81 -10.33 14.69 -1.73
CA ASP A 81 -9.26 13.79 -1.33
C ASP A 81 -9.16 12.59 -2.26
N VAL A 82 -7.93 12.23 -2.61
CA VAL A 82 -7.63 11.05 -3.41
C VAL A 82 -6.52 10.26 -2.72
N MET A 83 -6.77 8.97 -2.51
CA MET A 83 -5.80 8.06 -1.92
C MET A 83 -5.08 7.22 -2.97
N THR A 84 -3.82 6.89 -2.66
CA THR A 84 -3.00 5.88 -3.35
C THR A 84 -2.18 5.08 -2.33
N LEU A 85 -1.60 3.96 -2.76
CA LEU A 85 -0.80 3.07 -1.92
C LEU A 85 0.60 2.89 -2.51
N VAL A 86 1.62 3.14 -1.69
CA VAL A 86 3.02 2.81 -2.02
C VAL A 86 3.44 1.60 -1.21
N GLN A 87 3.88 0.55 -1.90
CA GLN A 87 4.24 -0.72 -1.26
C GLN A 87 5.57 -0.60 -0.50
N GLN A 88 5.64 -1.20 0.68
CA GLN A 88 6.89 -1.41 1.43
C GLN A 88 7.74 -0.13 1.63
N ALA A 89 7.08 1.02 1.79
CA ALA A 89 7.72 2.33 1.88
C ALA A 89 7.65 2.95 3.28
N GLY A 90 7.05 2.26 4.27
CA GLY A 90 6.86 2.77 5.62
C GLY A 90 8.16 3.23 6.29
N SER A 91 9.25 2.49 6.09
CA SER A 91 10.59 2.84 6.58
C SER A 91 11.17 4.15 6.02
N LYS A 92 10.68 4.61 4.86
CA LYS A 92 11.08 5.88 4.22
C LYS A 92 10.29 7.08 4.74
N VAL A 93 9.22 6.85 5.51
CA VAL A 93 8.36 7.89 6.07
C VAL A 93 8.79 8.21 7.50
N HIS A 94 9.19 9.46 7.74
CA HIS A 94 9.49 9.95 9.09
C HIS A 94 8.26 10.60 9.73
N LEU A 95 7.89 11.81 9.29
CA LEU A 95 6.74 12.58 9.78
C LEU A 95 5.75 12.93 8.66
N GLY A 96 5.92 12.39 7.46
CA GLY A 96 5.11 12.74 6.28
C GLY A 96 5.32 14.17 5.74
N VAL A 97 6.17 14.99 6.37
CA VAL A 97 6.40 16.40 5.99
C VAL A 97 6.90 16.52 4.55
N ARG A 98 7.87 15.69 4.16
CA ARG A 98 8.40 15.70 2.79
C ARG A 98 7.31 15.40 1.76
N GLN A 99 6.46 14.40 2.03
CA GLN A 99 5.36 14.02 1.13
C GLN A 99 4.35 15.17 0.99
N ARG A 100 3.97 15.80 2.10
CA ARG A 100 3.11 16.98 2.10
C ARG A 100 3.71 18.13 1.29
N ASP A 101 4.99 18.43 1.49
CA ASP A 101 5.66 19.53 0.79
C ASP A 101 5.77 19.26 -0.72
N GLU A 102 6.00 18.02 -1.14
CA GLU A 102 5.98 17.65 -2.56
C GLU A 102 4.57 17.77 -3.19
N ALA A 103 3.52 17.44 -2.43
CA ALA A 103 2.15 17.68 -2.87
C ALA A 103 1.84 19.18 -3.05
N ILE A 104 2.30 20.02 -2.12
CA ILE A 104 2.16 21.49 -2.23
C ILE A 104 2.91 22.01 -3.45
N LYS A 105 4.15 21.55 -3.69
CA LYS A 105 4.93 21.93 -4.89
C LYS A 105 4.26 21.52 -6.20
N ALA A 106 3.45 20.46 -6.19
CA ALA A 106 2.65 20.03 -7.34
C ALA A 106 1.39 20.89 -7.59
N GLY A 107 1.20 21.95 -6.80
CA GLY A 107 0.10 22.90 -6.95
C GLY A 107 -1.21 22.43 -6.33
N ALA A 108 -1.13 21.62 -5.27
CA ALA A 108 -2.28 21.18 -4.47
C ALA A 108 -2.18 21.71 -3.03
N GLN A 109 -3.18 21.43 -2.20
CA GLN A 109 -3.24 21.97 -0.83
C GLN A 109 -2.40 21.16 0.16
N GLY A 110 -2.10 19.90 -0.14
CA GLY A 110 -1.24 19.06 0.70
C GLY A 110 -1.43 17.57 0.47
N ALA A 111 -0.81 16.79 1.35
CA ALA A 111 -1.04 15.36 1.44
C ALA A 111 -0.87 14.88 2.89
N THR A 112 -1.65 13.86 3.25
CA THR A 112 -1.57 13.13 4.51
C THR A 112 -1.00 11.74 4.24
N VAL A 113 -0.14 11.27 5.14
CA VAL A 113 0.56 10.00 5.00
C VAL A 113 0.19 9.11 6.18
N LEU A 114 -0.27 7.90 5.90
CA LEU A 114 -0.56 6.86 6.87
C LEU A 114 0.35 5.66 6.58
N ILE A 115 0.82 4.99 7.61
CA ILE A 115 1.60 3.76 7.48
C ILE A 115 0.77 2.61 8.03
N PHE A 116 0.67 1.51 7.28
CA PHE A 116 0.02 0.30 7.78
C PHE A 116 1.06 -0.57 8.48
N ARG A 117 0.93 -0.72 9.80
CA ARG A 117 1.84 -1.50 10.66
C ARG A 117 1.05 -2.17 11.76
N ASP A 118 1.50 -3.35 12.17
CA ASP A 118 0.89 -4.10 13.28
C ASP A 118 -0.63 -4.38 13.12
N GLY A 119 -1.12 -4.35 11.87
CA GLY A 119 -2.52 -4.58 11.54
C GLY A 119 -3.42 -3.35 11.59
N GLU A 120 -2.86 -2.14 11.72
CA GLU A 120 -3.61 -0.89 11.81
C GLU A 120 -2.96 0.24 10.98
N LEU A 121 -3.76 1.26 10.65
CA LEU A 121 -3.28 2.50 10.01
C LEU A 121 -2.78 3.48 11.08
N GLN A 122 -1.55 3.96 10.92
CA GLN A 122 -0.90 4.85 11.88
C GLN A 122 -0.48 6.17 11.23
N LEU A 123 -0.70 7.28 11.94
CA LEU A 123 -0.15 8.60 11.59
C LEU A 123 1.30 8.70 12.08
N PRO A 124 2.27 9.01 11.20
CA PRO A 124 3.67 9.08 11.58
C PRO A 124 3.93 10.23 12.56
N GLY A 125 4.42 9.88 13.76
CA GLY A 125 4.78 10.86 14.80
C GLY A 125 3.61 11.49 15.55
N VAL A 126 2.39 11.00 15.35
CA VAL A 126 1.19 11.46 16.05
C VAL A 126 0.43 10.26 16.60
N ALA A 127 0.28 10.19 17.92
CA ALA A 127 -0.63 9.24 18.56
C ALA A 127 -2.07 9.77 18.46
N ARG A 128 -2.67 9.62 17.28
CA ARG A 128 -4.06 10.01 16.98
C ARG A 128 -4.75 8.86 16.29
N GLU A 129 -5.95 8.55 16.76
CA GLU A 129 -6.84 7.59 16.12
C GLU A 129 -7.41 8.16 14.82
N ILE A 130 -7.50 7.30 13.82
CA ILE A 130 -8.12 7.60 12.53
C ILE A 130 -9.60 7.24 12.65
N ASP A 131 -10.49 8.06 12.08
CA ASP A 131 -11.92 7.74 12.04
C ASP A 131 -12.14 6.33 11.47
N GLU A 132 -12.90 5.50 12.20
CA GLU A 132 -13.08 4.09 11.90
C GLU A 132 -13.70 3.86 10.51
N LYS A 133 -14.56 4.78 10.04
CA LYS A 133 -15.15 4.68 8.70
C LYS A 133 -14.10 4.92 7.63
N VAL A 134 -13.25 5.94 7.82
CA VAL A 134 -12.17 6.25 6.88
C VAL A 134 -11.15 5.12 6.85
N ALA A 135 -10.74 4.61 8.02
CA ALA A 135 -9.84 3.47 8.12
C ALA A 135 -10.43 2.23 7.42
N SER A 136 -11.71 1.92 7.67
CA SER A 136 -12.40 0.78 7.05
C SER A 136 -12.44 0.88 5.52
N ILE A 137 -12.71 2.07 4.96
CA ILE A 137 -12.71 2.32 3.51
C ILE A 137 -11.31 2.09 2.92
N ILE A 138 -10.28 2.66 3.56
CA ILE A 138 -8.89 2.50 3.11
C ILE A 138 -8.50 1.02 3.13
N GLU A 139 -8.81 0.30 4.21
CA GLU A 139 -8.48 -1.11 4.35
C GLU A 139 -9.22 -2.00 3.34
N SER A 140 -10.53 -1.76 3.15
CA SER A 140 -11.33 -2.55 2.21
C SER A 140 -10.94 -2.31 0.76
N GLU A 141 -10.68 -1.06 0.41
CA GLU A 141 -10.34 -0.70 -0.95
C GLU A 141 -8.89 -1.10 -1.23
N MET A 142 -7.94 -0.53 -0.49
CA MET A 142 -6.50 -0.59 -0.83
C MET A 142 -5.86 -1.93 -0.45
N GLU A 143 -6.47 -2.67 0.48
CA GLU A 143 -5.93 -3.91 1.07
C GLU A 143 -4.44 -3.74 1.43
N PRO A 144 -4.12 -2.78 2.32
CA PRO A 144 -2.75 -2.52 2.74
C PRO A 144 -2.16 -3.75 3.44
N PHE A 145 -0.83 -3.80 3.43
CA PHE A 145 -0.06 -4.80 4.13
C PHE A 145 1.06 -4.12 4.89
N ASP A 146 1.69 -4.84 5.81
CA ASP A 146 2.71 -4.31 6.69
C ASP A 146 3.78 -3.52 5.92
N GLU A 147 4.16 -2.34 6.44
CA GLU A 147 5.06 -1.36 5.82
C GLU A 147 4.55 -0.67 4.54
N ASP A 148 3.30 -0.86 4.14
CA ASP A 148 2.72 -0.04 3.08
C ASP A 148 2.34 1.34 3.57
N VAL A 149 2.40 2.30 2.65
CA VAL A 149 2.08 3.69 2.91
C VAL A 149 0.84 4.08 2.12
N ILE A 150 -0.18 4.55 2.82
CA ILE A 150 -1.34 5.20 2.22
C ILE A 150 -1.06 6.70 2.15
N ILE A 151 -1.23 7.27 0.97
CA ILE A 151 -1.08 8.69 0.74
C ILE A 151 -2.44 9.22 0.34
N ILE A 152 -2.91 10.23 1.05
CA ILE A 152 -4.14 10.94 0.77
C ILE A 152 -3.75 12.34 0.31
N GLY A 153 -3.83 12.59 -1.00
CA GLY A 153 -3.63 13.91 -1.57
C GLY A 153 -4.90 14.74 -1.44
N SER A 154 -4.76 16.03 -1.14
CA SER A 154 -5.89 16.94 -0.94
C SER A 154 -5.79 18.19 -1.81
N GLY A 155 -6.91 18.62 -2.41
CA GLY A 155 -7.00 19.83 -3.23
C GLY A 155 -8.43 20.37 -3.36
N GLU A 156 -8.60 21.46 -4.12
CA GLU A 156 -9.93 22.04 -4.39
C GLU A 156 -10.69 21.22 -5.43
N THR A 157 -9.95 20.55 -6.32
CA THR A 157 -10.50 19.65 -7.33
C THR A 157 -9.92 18.25 -7.21
N GLU A 158 -10.65 17.24 -7.67
CA GLU A 158 -10.18 15.85 -7.70
C GLU A 158 -8.84 15.72 -8.47
N LYS A 159 -8.69 16.47 -9.57
CA LYS A 159 -7.44 16.51 -10.35
C LYS A 159 -6.26 17.12 -9.58
N GLU A 160 -6.51 18.02 -8.63
CA GLU A 160 -5.46 18.52 -7.73
C GLU A 160 -5.10 17.49 -6.67
N ALA A 161 -6.10 16.86 -6.07
CA ALA A 161 -5.92 15.78 -5.11
C ALA A 161 -5.16 14.58 -5.71
N GLU A 162 -5.46 14.19 -6.95
CA GLU A 162 -4.69 13.16 -7.68
C GLU A 162 -3.23 13.57 -7.87
N ARG A 163 -2.98 14.81 -8.32
CA ARG A 163 -1.62 15.33 -8.49
C ARG A 163 -0.85 15.34 -7.18
N ALA A 164 -1.50 15.73 -6.09
CA ALA A 164 -0.95 15.70 -4.74
C ALA A 164 -0.53 14.29 -4.33
N ALA A 165 -1.45 13.33 -4.47
CA ALA A 165 -1.21 11.93 -4.10
C ALA A 165 -0.05 11.33 -4.90
N LEU A 166 -0.01 11.58 -6.22
CA LEU A 166 1.07 11.10 -7.09
C LEU A 166 2.42 11.76 -6.78
N ALA A 167 2.46 13.07 -6.53
CA ALA A 167 3.70 13.77 -6.21
C ALA A 167 4.29 13.27 -4.88
N ALA A 168 3.43 13.13 -3.87
CA ALA A 168 3.80 12.55 -2.58
C ALA A 168 4.28 11.09 -2.73
N ALA A 169 3.57 10.27 -3.51
CA ALA A 169 3.95 8.87 -3.77
C ALA A 169 5.33 8.76 -4.43
N LYS A 170 5.59 9.58 -5.45
CA LYS A 170 6.87 9.61 -6.17
C LYS A 170 8.04 9.93 -5.24
N SER A 171 7.83 10.70 -4.17
CA SER A 171 8.89 11.01 -3.19
C SER A 171 9.38 9.78 -2.39
N LEU A 172 8.61 8.68 -2.39
CA LEU A 172 8.93 7.42 -1.73
C LEU A 172 9.53 6.37 -2.68
N GLU A 173 9.42 6.57 -3.99
CA GLU A 173 10.00 5.68 -5.00
C GLU A 173 11.48 5.97 -5.27
N ALA A 174 11.96 7.14 -4.82
CA ALA A 174 13.35 7.59 -4.92
C ALA A 174 14.31 6.92 -3.91
#